data_AF-A0A4Y7QB49-F1
#
_entry.id   AF-A0A4Y7QB49-F1
#
_cell.length_a   1.000
_cell.length_b   1.000
_cell.length_c   1.000
_cell.angle_alpha   90.00
_cell.angle_beta   90.00
_cell.angle_gamma   90.00
#
_symmetry.space_group_name_H-M   'P 1'
#
loop_
_entity.id
_entity.type
_entity.pdbx_description
1 polymer ?
#
loop_
_entity_poly.entity_id
_entity_poly.type
_entity_poly.pdbx_seq_one_letter_code
_entity_poly.pdbx_strand_id
1 'polypeptide(L)'
;MPVNPVAENVLGTIGAICWTGQLLPQVWKSWRTKDTEGLSHWLMFIWACAAAVLGIFVVVQKLNIPLILQPQLFGFLSSVSWGQCMYYGHKKSLVRSLALFIVFITLLGSFEAGMIFAVRPAYRHGNQTPVRFFGIMSSVLLSAGLLPQYVEIWRLREVKGISLMFMFIDLMGGVFSDLSLAFRPEFDVIAGVAYTLVVVLDGIVLIAAIILNPRARRRRERAAELEASGASPALATGVVVQDADVPLETQPPHPQHPQLPDVDDVKRSSSPTLCVPTQISGKDTG
;
A
#
# COMPACT_ATOMS: atom_id res chain seq x y z
N MET A 1 17.98 -33.50 8.45
CA MET A 1 18.69 -32.42 7.74
C MET A 1 20.05 -32.23 8.43
N PRO A 2 21.12 -31.86 7.72
CA PRO A 2 22.42 -31.63 8.35
C PRO A 2 22.38 -30.35 9.21
N VAL A 3 22.77 -30.47 10.48
CA VAL A 3 22.91 -29.32 11.38
C VAL A 3 24.13 -28.51 10.96
N ASN A 4 23.93 -27.23 10.62
CA ASN A 4 25.02 -26.33 10.23
C ASN A 4 24.76 -24.90 10.72
N PRO A 5 25.34 -24.50 11.87
CA PRO A 5 25.14 -23.18 12.44
C PRO A 5 25.61 -22.03 11.54
N VAL A 6 26.63 -22.25 10.71
CA VAL A 6 27.14 -21.22 9.78
C VAL A 6 26.10 -20.98 8.69
N ALA A 7 25.57 -22.05 8.09
CA ALA A 7 24.51 -21.94 7.08
C ALA A 7 23.24 -21.30 7.67
N GLU A 8 22.80 -21.71 8.86
CA GLU A 8 21.68 -21.09 9.59
C GLU A 8 21.87 -19.57 9.74
N ASN A 9 23.03 -19.12 10.20
CA ASN A 9 23.28 -17.69 10.38
C ASN A 9 23.41 -16.92 9.06
N VAL A 10 24.09 -17.47 8.06
CA VAL A 10 24.26 -16.81 6.76
C VAL A 10 22.91 -16.65 6.06
N LEU A 11 22.14 -17.72 5.95
CA LEU A 11 20.84 -17.70 5.29
C LEU A 11 19.84 -16.82 6.05
N GLY A 12 19.82 -16.90 7.39
CA GLY A 12 19.00 -16.01 8.21
C GLY A 12 19.40 -14.54 8.06
N THR A 13 20.70 -14.24 7.87
CA THR A 13 21.18 -12.88 7.61
C THR A 13 20.70 -12.37 6.25
N ILE A 14 20.79 -13.20 5.21
CA ILE A 14 20.29 -12.83 3.88
C ILE A 14 18.78 -12.56 3.95
N GLY A 15 18.02 -13.45 4.59
CA GLY A 15 16.57 -13.26 4.80
C GLY A 15 16.24 -11.97 5.54
N ALA A 16 16.95 -11.69 6.64
CA ALA A 16 16.81 -10.45 7.40
C ALA A 16 17.14 -9.20 6.57
N ILE A 17 18.20 -9.24 5.74
CA ILE A 17 18.54 -8.14 4.84
C ILE A 17 17.45 -7.93 3.79
N CYS A 18 16.89 -8.99 3.21
CA CYS A 18 15.79 -8.88 2.26
C CYS A 18 14.57 -8.20 2.89
N TRP A 19 14.10 -8.72 4.04
CA TRP A 19 12.90 -8.18 4.70
C TRP A 19 13.08 -6.76 5.24
N THR A 20 14.25 -6.40 5.71
CA THR A 20 14.51 -5.02 6.16
C THR A 20 14.78 -4.09 4.99
N GLY A 21 15.56 -4.56 4.01
CA GLY A 21 15.94 -3.82 2.81
C GLY A 21 14.75 -3.45 1.93
N GLN A 22 13.70 -4.27 1.86
CA GLN A 22 12.54 -3.96 1.01
C GLN A 22 11.82 -2.66 1.40
N LEU A 23 11.78 -2.30 2.69
CA LEU A 23 11.08 -1.10 3.15
C LEU A 23 11.90 0.18 2.94
N LEU A 24 13.24 0.08 2.85
CA LEU A 24 14.12 1.24 2.72
C LEU A 24 13.83 2.10 1.47
N PRO A 25 13.69 1.54 0.26
CA PRO A 25 13.31 2.32 -0.92
C PRO A 25 11.99 3.06 -0.73
N GLN A 26 11.01 2.47 -0.06
CA GLN A 26 9.71 3.09 0.16
C GLN A 26 9.80 4.25 1.16
N VAL A 27 10.50 4.06 2.29
CA VAL A 27 10.77 5.12 3.28
C VAL A 27 11.51 6.29 2.62
N TRP A 28 12.53 5.98 1.83
CA TRP A 28 13.32 6.98 1.12
C TRP A 28 12.49 7.71 0.05
N LYS A 29 11.71 6.98 -0.75
CA LYS A 29 10.82 7.55 -1.76
C LYS A 29 9.85 8.53 -1.11
N SER A 30 9.13 8.13 -0.06
CA SER A 30 8.18 9.00 0.63
C SER A 30 8.85 10.24 1.23
N TRP A 31 10.07 10.11 1.76
CA TRP A 31 10.83 11.28 2.19
C TRP A 31 11.26 12.18 1.02
N ARG A 32 11.62 11.62 -0.13
CA ARG A 32 12.12 12.38 -1.28
C ARG A 32 11.00 13.09 -2.05
N THR A 33 9.86 12.43 -2.23
CA THR A 33 8.68 12.96 -2.93
C THR A 33 7.79 13.79 -2.02
N LYS A 34 7.95 13.68 -0.69
CA LYS A 34 7.07 14.31 0.31
C LYS A 34 5.61 13.90 0.16
N ASP A 35 5.41 12.68 -0.34
CA ASP A 35 4.11 12.12 -0.65
C ASP A 35 4.08 10.60 -0.40
N THR A 36 2.91 10.11 -0.04
CA THR A 36 2.65 8.70 0.26
C THR A 36 1.47 8.18 -0.54
N GLU A 37 1.15 8.79 -1.68
CA GLU A 37 0.12 8.29 -2.60
C GLU A 37 0.42 6.84 -3.00
N GLY A 38 -0.61 5.98 -2.94
CA GLY A 38 -0.51 4.54 -3.20
C GLY A 38 0.08 3.70 -2.07
N LEU A 39 0.63 4.30 -1.00
CA LEU A 39 1.08 3.56 0.18
C LEU A 39 -0.07 3.39 1.18
N SER A 40 -0.47 2.14 1.42
CA SER A 40 -1.48 1.83 2.43
C SER A 40 -0.95 2.05 3.85
N HIS A 41 -1.48 3.05 4.55
CA HIS A 41 -1.11 3.29 5.94
C HIS A 41 -1.57 2.16 6.87
N TRP A 42 -2.70 1.51 6.59
CA TRP A 42 -3.17 0.37 7.38
C TRP A 42 -2.25 -0.85 7.25
N LEU A 43 -1.70 -1.09 6.06
CA LEU A 43 -0.72 -2.15 5.83
C LEU A 43 0.51 -1.93 6.74
N MET A 44 1.10 -0.74 6.70
CA MET A 44 2.28 -0.40 7.52
C MET A 44 2.00 -0.49 9.02
N PHE A 45 0.80 -0.08 9.45
CA PHE A 45 0.37 -0.19 10.85
C PHE A 45 0.24 -1.66 11.30
N ILE A 46 -0.48 -2.48 10.53
CA ILE A 46 -0.70 -3.89 10.86
C ILE A 46 0.62 -4.66 10.85
N TRP A 47 1.49 -4.39 9.88
CA TRP A 47 2.81 -5.00 9.80
C TRP A 47 3.72 -4.62 10.97
N ALA A 48 3.70 -3.37 11.43
CA ALA A 48 4.42 -2.98 12.64
C ALA A 48 3.92 -3.74 13.89
N CYS A 49 2.59 -3.88 14.05
CA CYS A 49 2.00 -4.67 15.12
C CYS A 49 2.35 -6.16 15.01
N ALA A 50 2.30 -6.72 13.81
CA ALA A 50 2.65 -8.12 13.54
C ALA A 50 4.12 -8.38 13.87
N ALA A 51 5.01 -7.44 13.56
CA ALA A 51 6.43 -7.52 13.85
C ALA A 51 6.72 -7.55 15.36
N ALA A 52 6.03 -6.73 16.16
CA ALA A 52 6.15 -6.78 17.62
C ALA A 52 5.68 -8.14 18.17
N VAL A 53 4.59 -8.68 17.64
CA VAL A 53 4.09 -10.01 18.02
C VAL A 53 5.05 -11.14 17.62
N LEU A 54 5.61 -11.07 16.41
CA LEU A 54 6.63 -12.00 15.94
C LEU A 54 7.92 -11.90 16.79
N GLY A 55 8.30 -10.69 17.19
CA GLY A 55 9.44 -10.41 18.07
C GLY A 55 9.37 -11.20 19.38
N ILE A 56 8.20 -11.22 20.03
CA ILE A 56 7.94 -12.04 21.22
C ILE A 56 8.27 -13.51 20.96
N PHE A 57 7.73 -14.05 19.86
CA PHE A 57 7.91 -15.45 19.48
C PHE A 57 9.40 -15.79 19.24
N VAL A 58 10.08 -15.05 18.36
CA VAL A 58 11.47 -15.37 17.96
C VAL A 58 12.48 -15.17 19.09
N VAL A 59 12.25 -14.18 19.97
CA VAL A 59 13.10 -13.92 21.15
C VAL A 59 12.94 -15.03 22.19
N VAL A 60 11.71 -15.48 22.44
CA VAL A 60 11.49 -16.55 23.43
C VAL A 60 11.95 -17.91 22.91
N GLN A 61 11.73 -18.21 21.62
CA GLN A 61 12.23 -19.42 20.95
C GLN A 61 13.76 -19.45 20.82
N LYS A 62 14.45 -18.30 21.00
CA LYS A 62 15.89 -18.16 20.83
C LYS A 62 16.32 -18.66 19.44
N LEU A 63 15.71 -18.10 18.41
CA LEU A 63 16.18 -18.31 17.04
C LEU A 63 17.58 -17.67 16.87
N ASN A 64 18.22 -17.90 15.74
CA ASN A 64 19.50 -17.24 15.41
C ASN A 64 19.35 -15.71 15.43
N ILE A 65 20.46 -15.02 15.76
CA ILE A 65 20.48 -13.56 15.94
C ILE A 65 19.85 -12.79 14.76
N PRO A 66 20.08 -13.17 13.49
CA PRO A 66 19.45 -12.49 12.37
C PRO A 66 17.92 -12.53 12.40
N LEU A 67 17.31 -13.69 12.70
CA LEU A 67 15.85 -13.82 12.79
C LEU A 67 15.25 -13.13 14.01
N ILE A 68 16.05 -12.89 15.06
CA ILE A 68 15.64 -12.05 16.20
C ILE A 68 15.65 -10.56 15.82
N LEU A 69 16.70 -10.10 15.12
CA LEU A 69 16.82 -8.69 14.72
C LEU A 69 15.84 -8.29 13.62
N GLN A 70 15.52 -9.22 12.73
CA GLN A 70 14.66 -8.99 11.57
C GLN A 70 13.30 -8.33 11.90
N PRO A 71 12.45 -8.88 12.79
CA PRO A 71 11.16 -8.26 13.10
C PRO A 71 11.32 -6.89 13.76
N GLN A 72 12.41 -6.66 14.52
CA GLN A 72 12.66 -5.37 15.16
C GLN A 72 12.89 -4.27 14.13
N LEU A 73 13.78 -4.56 13.17
CA LEU A 73 14.14 -3.64 12.10
C LEU A 73 12.95 -3.42 11.15
N PHE A 74 12.27 -4.50 10.77
CA PHE A 74 11.08 -4.42 9.90
C PHE A 74 9.93 -3.66 10.58
N GLY A 75 9.65 -3.92 11.85
CA GLY A 75 8.62 -3.24 12.62
C GLY A 75 8.91 -1.76 12.82
N PHE A 76 10.19 -1.41 13.07
CA PHE A 76 10.62 -0.03 13.14
C PHE A 76 10.43 0.71 11.80
N LEU A 77 10.93 0.14 10.69
CA LEU A 77 10.78 0.74 9.37
C LEU A 77 9.31 0.88 8.97
N SER A 78 8.48 -0.13 9.26
CA SER A 78 7.03 -0.06 9.05
C SER A 78 6.39 1.06 9.87
N SER A 79 6.80 1.24 11.12
CA SER A 79 6.34 2.34 11.97
C SER A 79 6.76 3.71 11.43
N VAL A 80 7.99 3.82 10.89
CA VAL A 80 8.46 5.05 10.22
C VAL A 80 7.62 5.34 8.98
N SER A 81 7.36 4.35 8.13
CA SER A 81 6.49 4.48 6.95
C SER A 81 5.06 4.87 7.34
N TRP A 82 4.52 4.31 8.42
CA TRP A 82 3.22 4.71 8.96
C TRP A 82 3.23 6.18 9.43
N GLY A 83 4.27 6.60 10.15
CA GLY A 83 4.46 8.00 10.55
C GLY A 83 4.56 8.95 9.35
N GLN A 84 5.24 8.53 8.28
CA GLN A 84 5.28 9.26 7.01
C GLN A 84 3.88 9.39 6.38
N CYS A 85 3.04 8.35 6.45
CA CYS A 85 1.66 8.42 5.96
C CYS A 85 0.79 9.40 6.77
N MET A 86 1.05 9.55 8.07
CA MET A 86 0.36 10.53 8.92
C MET A 86 0.75 11.96 8.54
N TYR A 87 2.03 12.20 8.26
CA TYR A 87 2.56 13.52 7.93
C TYR A 87 2.29 13.91 6.47
N TYR A 88 2.71 13.09 5.50
CA TYR A 88 2.63 13.40 4.07
C TYR A 88 1.26 13.09 3.47
N GLY A 89 0.61 11.99 3.86
CA GLY A 89 -0.69 11.59 3.34
C GLY A 89 -1.85 12.37 3.98
N HIS A 90 -1.98 12.25 5.30
CA HIS A 90 -3.07 12.89 6.05
C HIS A 90 -2.84 14.37 6.37
N LYS A 91 -1.70 14.94 5.93
CA LYS A 91 -1.31 16.33 6.15
C LYS A 91 -1.40 16.77 7.62
N LYS A 92 -1.18 15.86 8.58
CA LYS A 92 -1.11 16.21 10.00
C LYS A 92 0.15 17.04 10.23
N SER A 93 0.15 17.89 11.27
CA SER A 93 1.36 18.64 11.63
C SER A 93 2.51 17.70 12.01
N LEU A 94 3.75 18.16 11.81
CA LEU A 94 4.95 17.37 12.12
C LEU A 94 4.97 16.91 13.58
N VAL A 95 4.62 17.82 14.51
CA VAL A 95 4.57 17.53 15.94
C VAL A 95 3.55 16.43 16.26
N ARG A 96 2.35 16.49 15.67
CA ARG A 96 1.33 15.45 15.88
C ARG A 96 1.78 14.11 15.30
N SER A 97 2.37 14.11 14.11
CA SER A 97 2.83 12.89 13.44
C SER A 97 3.98 12.23 14.21
N LEU A 98 4.92 13.04 14.71
CA LEU A 98 6.03 12.57 15.54
C LEU A 98 5.53 12.06 16.91
N ALA A 99 4.59 12.77 17.55
CA ALA A 99 4.00 12.32 18.80
C ALA A 99 3.27 10.97 18.63
N LEU A 100 2.46 10.81 17.56
CA LEU A 100 1.80 9.55 17.24
C LEU A 100 2.81 8.42 17.00
N PHE A 101 3.88 8.69 16.24
CA PHE A 101 4.95 7.73 16.00
C PHE A 101 5.64 7.30 17.31
N ILE A 102 6.04 8.25 18.16
CA ILE A 102 6.71 7.96 19.44
C ILE A 102 5.80 7.16 20.37
N VAL A 103 4.53 7.55 20.50
CA VAL A 103 3.55 6.81 21.30
C VAL A 103 3.40 5.39 20.76
N PHE A 104 3.28 5.24 19.43
CA PHE A 104 3.10 3.93 18.80
C PHE A 104 4.29 3.00 19.03
N ILE A 105 5.53 3.44 18.76
CA ILE A 105 6.71 2.59 18.98
C ILE A 105 6.92 2.27 20.47
N THR A 106 6.59 3.20 21.37
CA THR A 106 6.72 2.98 22.82
C THR A 106 5.71 1.95 23.30
N LEU A 107 4.46 2.03 22.81
CA LEU A 107 3.44 1.03 23.11
C LEU A 107 3.83 -0.34 22.58
N LEU A 108 4.28 -0.44 21.32
CA LEU A 108 4.71 -1.71 20.74
C LEU A 108 5.90 -2.31 21.49
N GLY A 109 6.95 -1.53 21.74
CA GLY A 109 8.13 -1.99 22.45
C GLY A 109 7.84 -2.37 23.91
N SER A 110 6.98 -1.62 24.61
CA SER A 110 6.58 -1.97 25.98
C SER A 110 5.71 -3.22 26.01
N PHE A 111 4.79 -3.38 25.05
CA PHE A 111 3.96 -4.57 24.91
C PHE A 111 4.83 -5.80 24.64
N GLU A 112 5.73 -5.72 23.66
CA GLU A 112 6.64 -6.81 23.32
C GLU A 112 7.52 -7.19 24.52
N ALA A 113 8.19 -6.22 25.14
CA ALA A 113 9.02 -6.48 26.32
C ALA A 113 8.21 -7.12 27.46
N GLY A 114 7.04 -6.54 27.78
CA GLY A 114 6.13 -7.06 28.80
C GLY A 114 5.70 -8.50 28.55
N MET A 115 5.32 -8.81 27.30
CA MET A 115 4.92 -10.18 26.92
C MET A 115 6.10 -11.14 26.94
N ILE A 116 7.29 -10.72 26.53
CA ILE A 116 8.51 -11.54 26.66
C ILE A 116 8.75 -11.92 28.13
N PHE A 117 8.65 -10.98 29.06
CA PHE A 117 8.79 -11.27 30.50
C PHE A 117 7.66 -12.14 31.04
N ALA A 118 6.42 -11.97 30.55
CA ALA A 118 5.28 -12.77 30.98
C ALA A 118 5.34 -14.22 30.45
N VAL A 119 5.81 -14.43 29.23
CA VAL A 119 5.81 -15.73 28.54
C VAL A 119 7.05 -16.57 28.90
N ARG A 120 8.19 -15.93 29.13
CA ARG A 120 9.46 -16.62 29.44
C ARG A 120 9.36 -17.63 30.59
N PRO A 121 8.71 -17.33 31.74
CA PRO A 121 8.54 -18.30 32.82
C PRO A 121 7.80 -19.54 32.34
N ALA A 122 6.64 -19.39 31.70
CA ALA A 122 5.86 -20.54 31.21
C ALA A 122 6.67 -21.40 30.23
N TYR A 123 7.38 -20.76 29.30
CA TYR A 123 8.25 -21.45 28.34
C TYR A 123 9.38 -22.24 29.02
N ARG A 124 10.02 -21.66 30.05
CA ARG A 124 11.08 -22.35 30.82
C ARG A 124 10.57 -23.55 31.61
N HIS A 125 9.29 -23.55 31.99
CA HIS A 125 8.63 -24.71 32.61
C HIS A 125 8.11 -25.72 31.58
N GLY A 126 8.48 -25.58 30.30
CA GLY A 126 8.09 -26.48 29.21
C GLY A 126 6.71 -26.20 28.61
N ASN A 127 5.99 -25.19 29.09
CA ASN A 127 4.71 -24.80 28.49
C ASN A 127 4.93 -23.94 27.25
N GLN A 128 4.85 -24.59 26.09
CA GLN A 128 5.02 -23.98 24.77
C GLN A 128 3.81 -23.13 24.33
N THR A 129 2.63 -23.36 24.92
CA THR A 129 1.35 -22.78 24.45
C THR A 129 1.37 -21.27 24.23
N PRO A 130 1.88 -20.44 25.17
CA PRO A 130 1.87 -18.99 24.97
C PRO A 130 2.79 -18.55 23.83
N VAL A 131 3.94 -19.20 23.66
CA VAL A 131 4.87 -18.92 22.55
C VAL A 131 4.22 -19.29 21.22
N ARG A 132 3.58 -20.46 21.14
CA ARG A 132 2.85 -20.89 19.94
C ARG A 132 1.75 -19.91 19.55
N PHE A 133 1.01 -19.39 20.54
CA PHE A 133 -0.01 -18.37 20.32
C PHE A 133 0.55 -17.13 19.62
N PHE A 134 1.67 -16.56 20.10
CA PHE A 134 2.27 -15.38 19.46
C PHE A 134 2.81 -15.68 18.05
N GLY A 135 3.39 -16.86 17.82
CA GLY A 135 3.80 -17.29 16.48
C GLY A 135 2.62 -17.36 15.50
N ILE A 136 1.53 -18.01 15.88
CA ILE A 136 0.32 -18.10 15.04
C ILE A 136 -0.32 -16.72 14.85
N MET A 137 -0.44 -15.92 15.92
CA MET A 137 -1.02 -14.58 15.86
C MET A 137 -0.23 -13.67 14.90
N SER A 138 1.10 -13.71 14.93
CA SER A 138 1.92 -12.93 14.00
C SER A 138 1.65 -13.32 12.54
N SER A 139 1.54 -14.62 12.26
CA SER A 139 1.25 -15.15 10.92
C SER A 139 -0.10 -14.67 10.40
N VAL A 140 -1.12 -14.69 11.28
CA VAL A 140 -2.46 -14.16 10.99
C VAL A 140 -2.41 -12.66 10.71
N LEU A 141 -1.71 -11.88 11.54
CA LEU A 141 -1.60 -10.43 11.37
C LEU A 141 -0.85 -10.05 10.09
N LEU A 142 0.26 -10.72 9.78
CA LEU A 142 1.01 -10.50 8.53
C LEU A 142 0.13 -10.74 7.31
N SER A 143 -0.60 -11.86 7.31
CA SER A 143 -1.55 -12.22 6.25
C SER A 143 -2.70 -11.22 6.15
N ALA A 144 -3.24 -10.80 7.29
CA ALA A 144 -4.32 -9.83 7.36
C ALA A 144 -3.91 -8.47 6.79
N GLY A 145 -2.65 -8.07 6.97
CA GLY A 145 -2.09 -6.85 6.39
C GLY A 145 -2.21 -6.83 4.87
N LEU A 146 -2.02 -7.97 4.21
CA LEU A 146 -2.08 -8.10 2.75
C LEU A 146 -3.51 -8.22 2.20
N LEU A 147 -4.54 -8.47 3.04
CA LEU A 147 -5.92 -8.68 2.57
C LEU A 147 -6.47 -7.56 1.68
N PRO A 148 -6.30 -6.26 2.00
CA PRO A 148 -6.77 -5.18 1.14
C PRO A 148 -6.18 -5.26 -0.27
N GLN A 149 -4.91 -5.67 -0.38
CA GLN A 149 -4.26 -5.84 -1.66
C GLN A 149 -4.89 -6.97 -2.48
N TYR A 150 -5.18 -8.11 -1.87
CA TYR A 150 -5.86 -9.21 -2.56
C TYR A 150 -7.24 -8.81 -3.08
N VAL A 151 -7.99 -8.05 -2.27
CA VAL A 151 -9.29 -7.51 -2.66
C VAL A 151 -9.14 -6.56 -3.85
N GLU A 152 -8.14 -5.69 -3.84
CA GLU A 152 -7.88 -4.77 -4.95
C GLU A 152 -7.51 -5.51 -6.24
N ILE A 153 -6.60 -6.48 -6.17
CA ILE A 153 -6.20 -7.31 -7.32
C ILE A 153 -7.42 -8.04 -7.91
N TRP A 154 -8.28 -8.59 -7.05
CA TRP A 154 -9.49 -9.29 -7.50
C TRP A 154 -10.50 -8.35 -8.17
N ARG A 155 -10.72 -7.16 -7.61
CA ARG A 155 -11.64 -6.15 -8.16
C ARG A 155 -11.13 -5.54 -9.46
N LEU A 156 -9.87 -5.13 -9.50
CA LEU A 156 -9.27 -4.43 -10.65
C LEU A 156 -8.84 -5.39 -11.76
N ARG A 157 -8.68 -6.68 -11.45
CA ARG A 157 -8.08 -7.70 -12.34
C ARG A 157 -6.73 -7.24 -12.90
N GLU A 158 -5.98 -6.52 -12.09
CA GLU A 158 -4.67 -5.96 -12.38
C GLU A 158 -3.96 -5.71 -11.05
N VAL A 159 -2.65 -5.95 -10.99
CA VAL A 159 -1.83 -5.62 -9.82
C VAL A 159 -1.35 -4.18 -9.99
N LYS A 160 -2.11 -3.24 -9.41
CA LYS A 160 -1.76 -1.81 -9.32
C LYS A 160 -1.29 -1.44 -7.91
N GLY A 161 -0.56 -0.33 -7.80
CA GLY A 161 -0.18 0.29 -6.53
C GLY A 161 1.03 -0.33 -5.81
N ILE A 162 1.41 -1.57 -6.14
CA ILE A 162 2.53 -2.26 -5.48
C ILE A 162 3.74 -2.43 -6.41
N SER A 163 4.93 -2.20 -5.85
CA SER A 163 6.21 -2.49 -6.51
C SER A 163 6.43 -4.00 -6.60
N LEU A 164 6.49 -4.56 -7.80
CA LEU A 164 6.79 -5.99 -7.98
C LEU A 164 8.18 -6.37 -7.47
N MET A 165 9.13 -5.43 -7.53
CA MET A 165 10.47 -5.63 -6.98
C MET A 165 10.46 -5.74 -5.46
N PHE A 166 9.61 -4.94 -4.80
CA PHE A 166 9.39 -5.02 -3.36
C PHE A 166 8.87 -6.40 -2.97
N MET A 167 7.78 -6.86 -3.59
CA MET A 167 7.19 -8.18 -3.33
C MET A 167 8.16 -9.34 -3.62
N PHE A 168 9.00 -9.19 -4.65
CA PHE A 168 10.02 -10.20 -4.95
C PHE A 168 11.09 -10.29 -3.86
N ILE A 169 11.56 -9.13 -3.34
CA ILE A 169 12.51 -9.11 -2.23
C ILE A 169 11.87 -9.68 -0.95
N ASP A 170 10.58 -9.39 -0.70
CA ASP A 170 9.81 -9.96 0.42
C ASP A 170 9.78 -11.49 0.37
N LEU A 171 9.43 -12.03 -0.81
CA LEU A 171 9.40 -13.46 -1.07
C LEU A 171 10.77 -14.10 -0.84
N MET A 172 11.86 -13.48 -1.32
CA MET A 172 13.23 -13.94 -1.06
C MET A 172 13.57 -13.93 0.43
N GLY A 173 13.12 -12.91 1.18
CA GLY A 173 13.24 -12.86 2.63
C GLY A 173 12.67 -14.10 3.31
N GLY A 174 11.46 -14.50 2.91
CA GLY A 174 10.81 -15.72 3.39
C GLY A 174 11.57 -16.99 3.03
N VAL A 175 11.99 -17.14 1.76
CA VAL A 175 12.72 -18.33 1.28
C VAL A 175 14.03 -18.52 2.03
N PHE A 176 14.84 -17.47 2.18
CA PHE A 176 16.12 -17.57 2.89
C PHE A 176 15.93 -17.81 4.39
N SER A 177 14.87 -17.27 4.99
CA SER A 177 14.53 -17.52 6.39
C SER A 177 14.08 -18.97 6.61
N ASP A 178 13.26 -19.54 5.72
CA ASP A 178 12.91 -20.97 5.76
C ASP A 178 14.13 -21.88 5.60
N LEU A 179 14.99 -21.57 4.63
CA LEU A 179 16.24 -22.31 4.43
C LEU A 179 17.14 -22.24 5.67
N SER A 180 17.14 -21.12 6.39
CA SER A 180 17.93 -21.02 7.63
C SER A 180 17.46 -22.01 8.71
N LEU A 181 16.14 -22.21 8.84
CA LEU A 181 15.55 -23.16 9.79
C LEU A 181 15.88 -24.62 9.44
N ALA A 182 16.09 -24.94 8.16
CA ALA A 182 16.46 -26.28 7.71
C ALA A 182 17.81 -26.77 8.28
N PHE A 183 18.71 -25.85 8.63
CA PHE A 183 20.04 -26.17 9.18
C PHE A 183 20.10 -26.13 10.72
N ARG A 184 18.97 -25.85 11.37
CA ARG A 184 18.83 -25.82 12.83
C ARG A 184 18.76 -27.25 13.41
N PRO A 185 19.27 -27.51 14.64
CA PRO A 185 19.17 -28.82 15.29
C PRO A 185 17.73 -29.33 15.44
N GLU A 186 16.82 -28.44 15.83
CA GLU A 186 15.40 -28.71 15.99
C GLU A 186 14.64 -27.75 15.08
N PHE A 187 13.90 -28.31 14.12
CA PHE A 187 13.13 -27.50 13.17
C PHE A 187 11.93 -26.87 13.87
N ASP A 188 11.86 -25.53 13.85
CA ASP A 188 10.71 -24.79 14.38
C ASP A 188 9.60 -24.72 13.33
N VAL A 189 8.63 -25.63 13.45
CA VAL A 189 7.48 -25.72 12.53
C VAL A 189 6.67 -24.43 12.49
N ILE A 190 6.58 -23.70 13.61
CA ILE A 190 5.74 -22.49 13.68
C ILE A 190 6.43 -21.34 12.94
N ALA A 191 7.74 -21.18 13.14
CA ALA A 191 8.53 -20.23 12.39
C ALA A 191 8.49 -20.57 10.88
N GLY A 192 8.67 -21.84 10.53
CA GLY A 192 8.60 -22.29 9.13
C GLY A 192 7.23 -22.04 8.50
N VAL A 193 6.13 -22.31 9.20
CA VAL A 193 4.79 -21.99 8.71
C VAL A 193 4.62 -20.49 8.49
N ALA A 194 5.10 -19.65 9.41
CA ALA A 194 5.01 -18.19 9.27
C ALA A 194 5.76 -17.69 8.03
N TYR A 195 6.97 -18.18 7.80
CA TYR A 195 7.81 -17.76 6.67
C TYR A 195 7.32 -18.34 5.34
N THR A 196 6.95 -19.62 5.30
CA THR A 196 6.35 -20.25 4.13
C THR A 196 5.04 -19.56 3.75
N LEU A 197 4.23 -19.12 4.72
CA LEU A 197 3.01 -18.37 4.45
C LEU A 197 3.29 -17.07 3.72
N VAL A 198 4.31 -16.31 4.12
CA VAL A 198 4.77 -15.11 3.39
C VAL A 198 5.17 -15.47 1.96
N VAL A 199 6.01 -16.51 1.78
CA VAL A 199 6.45 -16.97 0.45
C VAL A 199 5.27 -17.32 -0.45
N VAL A 200 4.26 -18.03 0.08
CA VAL A 200 3.06 -18.42 -0.67
C VAL A 200 2.22 -17.19 -1.03
N LEU A 201 1.96 -16.30 -0.07
CA LEU A 201 1.15 -15.11 -0.30
C LEU A 201 1.82 -14.20 -1.35
N ASP A 202 3.09 -13.90 -1.20
CA ASP A 202 3.80 -13.04 -2.15
C ASP A 202 3.92 -13.71 -3.52
N GLY A 203 4.11 -15.04 -3.54
CA GLY A 203 4.14 -15.84 -4.75
C GLY A 203 2.82 -15.74 -5.54
N ILE A 204 1.69 -15.81 -4.85
CA ILE A 204 0.36 -15.63 -5.48
C ILE A 204 0.24 -14.24 -6.10
N VAL A 205 0.68 -13.19 -5.40
CA VAL A 205 0.64 -11.80 -5.91
C VAL A 205 1.54 -11.64 -7.14
N LEU A 206 2.76 -12.18 -7.11
CA LEU A 206 3.68 -12.11 -8.24
C LEU A 206 3.17 -12.88 -9.46
N ILE A 207 2.62 -14.09 -9.26
CA ILE A 207 1.99 -14.87 -10.33
C ILE A 207 0.79 -14.10 -10.90
N ALA A 208 -0.05 -13.51 -10.04
CA ALA A 208 -1.16 -12.67 -10.47
C ALA A 208 -0.67 -11.47 -11.29
N ALA A 209 0.44 -10.82 -10.91
CA ALA A 209 1.01 -9.71 -11.66
C ALA A 209 1.49 -10.14 -13.06
N ILE A 210 2.20 -11.27 -13.16
CA ILE A 210 2.70 -11.82 -14.43
C ILE A 210 1.53 -12.12 -15.39
N ILE A 211 0.40 -12.62 -14.87
CA ILE A 211 -0.75 -13.00 -15.68
C ILE A 211 -1.66 -11.81 -16.00
N LEU A 212 -2.00 -11.01 -14.99
CA LEU A 212 -3.03 -9.97 -15.08
C LEU A 212 -2.52 -8.66 -15.69
N ASN A 213 -1.29 -8.23 -15.40
CA ASN A 213 -0.79 -6.94 -15.88
C ASN A 213 -0.66 -6.88 -17.41
N PRO A 214 -0.11 -7.91 -18.10
CA PRO A 214 -0.10 -7.93 -19.55
C PRO A 214 -1.51 -8.00 -20.15
N ARG A 215 -2.43 -8.73 -19.51
CA ARG A 215 -3.83 -8.81 -19.95
C ARG A 215 -4.56 -7.47 -19.81
N ALA A 216 -4.35 -6.75 -18.71
CA ALA A 216 -4.91 -5.43 -18.48
C ALA A 216 -4.33 -4.40 -19.46
N ARG A 217 -3.03 -4.49 -19.76
CA ARG A 217 -2.40 -3.65 -20.80
C ARG A 217 -3.05 -3.88 -22.17
N ARG A 218 -3.20 -5.14 -22.61
CA ARG A 218 -3.88 -5.47 -23.88
C ARG A 218 -5.34 -5.00 -23.93
N ARG A 219 -6.06 -5.06 -22.80
CA ARG A 219 -7.44 -4.54 -22.72
C ARG A 219 -7.50 -3.03 -22.94
N ARG A 220 -6.55 -2.28 -22.38
CA ARG A 220 -6.44 -0.83 -22.57
C ARG A 220 -6.07 -0.46 -24.01
N GLU A 221 -5.13 -1.19 -24.60
CA GLU A 221 -4.74 -1.00 -26.01
C GLU A 221 -5.94 -1.22 -26.95
N ARG A 222 -6.69 -2.31 -26.78
CA ARG A 222 -7.92 -2.57 -27.57
C ARG A 222 -9.01 -1.53 -27.37
N ALA A 223 -9.22 -1.06 -26.15
CA ALA A 223 -10.20 -0.01 -25.87
C ALA A 223 -9.81 1.31 -26.56
N ALA A 224 -8.53 1.69 -26.50
CA ALA A 224 -8.01 2.87 -27.18
C ALA A 224 -8.10 2.76 -28.71
N GLU A 225 -7.86 1.57 -29.28
CA GLU A 225 -8.04 1.31 -30.72
C GLU A 225 -9.50 1.49 -31.14
N LEU A 226 -10.46 0.98 -30.35
CA LEU A 226 -11.90 1.11 -30.62
C LEU A 226 -12.38 2.57 -30.51
N GLU A 227 -11.89 3.31 -29.51
CA GLU A 227 -12.15 4.74 -29.37
C GLU A 227 -11.57 5.55 -30.54
N ALA A 228 -10.34 5.25 -30.95
CA ALA A 228 -9.67 5.92 -32.07
C ALA A 228 -10.31 5.60 -33.44
N SER A 229 -10.92 4.43 -33.59
CA SER A 229 -11.61 4.04 -34.82
C SER A 229 -13.06 4.55 -34.91
N GLY A 230 -13.54 5.31 -33.91
CA GLY A 230 -14.86 5.93 -33.93
C GLY A 230 -16.03 4.94 -33.83
N ALA A 231 -15.75 3.69 -33.44
CA ALA A 231 -16.77 2.65 -33.29
C ALA A 231 -17.59 2.92 -32.02
N SER A 232 -18.70 3.65 -32.16
CA SER A 232 -19.67 3.86 -31.08
C SER A 232 -20.20 2.50 -30.56
N PRO A 233 -20.40 2.30 -29.25
CA PRO A 233 -20.68 0.98 -28.64
C PRO A 233 -22.02 0.35 -29.06
N ALA A 234 -22.85 1.05 -29.85
CA ALA A 234 -24.16 0.60 -30.26
C ALA A 234 -24.14 -0.60 -31.22
N LEU A 235 -23.00 -0.91 -31.86
CA LEU A 235 -22.90 -1.97 -32.87
C LEU A 235 -22.40 -3.33 -32.34
N ALA A 236 -22.30 -3.51 -31.01
CA ALA A 236 -21.84 -4.76 -30.41
C ALA A 236 -22.97 -5.63 -29.80
N THR A 237 -24.17 -5.08 -29.63
CA THR A 237 -25.38 -5.85 -29.29
C THR A 237 -26.21 -5.99 -30.55
N GLY A 238 -26.10 -7.16 -31.19
CA GLY A 238 -26.84 -7.51 -32.39
C GLY A 238 -28.36 -7.48 -32.19
N VAL A 239 -28.95 -6.31 -32.34
CA VAL A 239 -30.34 -6.13 -32.74
C VAL A 239 -30.28 -5.58 -34.15
N VAL A 240 -30.46 -6.48 -35.12
CA VAL A 240 -30.75 -6.11 -36.50
C VAL A 240 -32.10 -5.41 -36.47
N VAL A 241 -32.11 -4.09 -36.59
CA VAL A 241 -33.31 -3.37 -37.02
C VAL A 241 -33.33 -3.49 -38.53
N GLN A 242 -34.27 -4.30 -39.04
CA GLN A 242 -34.57 -4.41 -40.46
C GLN A 242 -34.90 -3.04 -41.04
N ASP A 243 -34.21 -2.67 -42.12
CA ASP A 243 -34.63 -1.61 -43.02
C ASP A 243 -36.03 -1.93 -43.55
N ALA A 244 -36.98 -1.04 -43.27
CA ALA A 244 -38.27 -0.99 -43.95
C ALA A 244 -38.28 0.27 -44.82
N ASP A 245 -38.57 0.07 -46.10
CA ASP A 245 -38.61 1.03 -47.18
C ASP A 245 -39.31 2.35 -46.81
N VAL A 246 -38.63 3.47 -47.06
CA VAL A 246 -39.25 4.81 -47.09
C VAL A 246 -39.08 5.37 -48.50
N PRO A 247 -40.18 5.66 -49.23
CA PRO A 247 -40.09 6.22 -50.58
C PRO A 247 -39.53 7.65 -50.57
N LEU A 248 -38.85 7.97 -51.67
CA LEU A 248 -38.26 9.26 -52.00
C LEU A 248 -39.32 10.37 -51.97
N GLU A 249 -39.31 11.22 -50.94
CA GLU A 249 -40.12 12.44 -50.91
C GLU A 249 -39.23 13.68 -51.01
N THR A 250 -39.64 14.57 -51.90
CA THR A 250 -38.94 15.73 -52.45
C THR A 250 -38.47 16.73 -51.39
N GLN A 251 -37.22 17.18 -51.57
CA GLN A 251 -36.52 18.20 -50.79
C GLN A 251 -37.20 19.59 -50.91
N PRO A 252 -37.59 20.27 -49.80
CA PRO A 252 -37.93 21.69 -49.82
C PRO A 252 -36.68 22.56 -49.58
N PRO A 253 -36.71 23.85 -49.97
CA PRO A 253 -35.51 24.67 -50.11
C PRO A 253 -34.92 25.14 -48.78
N HIS A 254 -33.60 25.34 -48.78
CA HIS A 254 -32.79 25.90 -47.70
C HIS A 254 -33.41 27.13 -47.03
N PRO A 255 -33.55 27.15 -45.69
CA PRO A 255 -33.72 28.38 -44.93
C PRO A 255 -32.37 29.09 -44.79
N GLN A 256 -32.31 30.35 -45.22
CA GLN A 256 -31.18 31.25 -45.04
C GLN A 256 -30.92 31.49 -43.54
N HIS A 257 -29.65 31.42 -43.14
CA HIS A 257 -29.20 31.78 -41.79
C HIS A 257 -29.50 33.26 -41.49
N PRO A 258 -30.15 33.58 -40.36
CA PRO A 258 -30.15 34.94 -39.83
C PRO A 258 -28.76 35.29 -39.30
N GLN A 259 -28.18 36.39 -39.80
CA GLN A 259 -26.92 36.96 -39.34
C GLN A 259 -27.02 37.37 -37.87
N LEU A 260 -26.03 36.97 -37.07
CA LEU A 260 -25.81 37.49 -35.71
C LEU A 260 -25.34 38.96 -35.79
N PRO A 261 -25.84 39.84 -34.89
CA PRO A 261 -25.42 41.24 -34.87
C PRO A 261 -24.00 41.42 -34.36
N ASP A 262 -23.36 42.45 -34.95
CA ASP A 262 -21.95 42.81 -34.86
C ASP A 262 -21.54 43.34 -33.47
N VAL A 263 -20.31 43.05 -33.08
CA VAL A 263 -19.72 43.39 -31.78
C VAL A 263 -19.17 44.81 -31.84
N ASP A 264 -20.03 45.83 -31.81
CA ASP A 264 -19.55 47.23 -31.71
C ASP A 264 -20.47 48.20 -30.93
N ASP A 265 -21.55 47.73 -30.29
CA ASP A 265 -22.50 48.60 -29.57
C ASP A 265 -22.27 48.73 -28.04
N VAL A 266 -21.03 48.54 -27.56
CA VAL A 266 -20.66 48.73 -26.13
C VAL A 266 -19.69 49.91 -25.91
N LYS A 267 -19.62 50.85 -26.85
CA LYS A 267 -18.84 52.09 -26.70
C LYS A 267 -19.61 53.33 -27.10
N ARG A 268 -20.62 53.74 -26.31
CA ARG A 268 -21.08 55.14 -26.23
C ARG A 268 -22.02 55.38 -25.04
N SER A 269 -21.41 55.65 -23.89
CA SER A 269 -21.99 56.37 -22.74
C SER A 269 -20.86 56.52 -21.70
N SER A 270 -19.89 57.41 -21.87
CA SER A 270 -19.81 58.74 -21.21
C SER A 270 -20.22 58.71 -19.73
N SER A 271 -19.49 59.16 -18.70
CA SER A 271 -18.14 59.71 -18.48
C SER A 271 -17.97 59.81 -16.93
N PRO A 272 -16.80 60.17 -16.38
CA PRO A 272 -16.42 59.91 -14.98
C PRO A 272 -16.82 61.04 -14.01
N THR A 273 -16.99 60.73 -12.73
CA THR A 273 -17.06 61.75 -11.66
C THR A 273 -16.22 61.32 -10.46
N LEU A 274 -15.17 62.10 -10.22
CA LEU A 274 -14.37 62.18 -8.99
C LEU A 274 -15.27 62.42 -7.76
N CYS A 275 -14.95 61.80 -6.63
CA CYS A 275 -15.00 62.48 -5.33
C CYS A 275 -14.10 61.80 -4.29
N VAL A 276 -13.37 62.66 -3.57
CA VAL A 276 -12.29 62.49 -2.59
C VAL A 276 -12.84 62.04 -1.22
N PRO A 277 -12.03 61.44 -0.31
CA PRO A 277 -12.51 60.94 0.99
C PRO A 277 -12.57 62.05 2.05
N THR A 278 -13.58 61.98 2.92
CA THR A 278 -13.72 62.88 4.08
C THR A 278 -13.61 62.09 5.38
N GLN A 279 -12.57 62.43 6.15
CA GLN A 279 -12.38 62.14 7.57
C GLN A 279 -13.49 62.78 8.43
N ILE A 280 -14.05 62.05 9.41
CA ILE A 280 -14.58 62.66 10.64
C ILE A 280 -14.19 61.81 11.86
N SER A 281 -13.61 62.53 12.81
CA SER A 281 -13.15 62.24 14.16
C SER A 281 -14.21 61.74 15.16
N GLY A 282 -13.80 60.81 16.03
CA GLY A 282 -13.86 60.98 17.50
C GLY A 282 -15.10 60.51 18.28
N LYS A 283 -14.90 59.53 19.18
CA LYS A 283 -15.17 59.68 20.62
C LYS A 283 -14.73 58.49 21.48
N ASP A 284 -14.00 58.83 22.53
CA ASP A 284 -13.67 58.04 23.71
C ASP A 284 -14.92 57.56 24.49
N THR A 285 -14.76 56.46 25.23
CA THR A 285 -15.09 56.25 26.67
C THR A 285 -15.59 54.83 26.95
N GLY A 286 -14.96 54.14 27.91
CA GLY A 286 -15.40 52.86 28.49
C GLY A 286 -14.30 51.83 28.63
#